data_AF-A0A3P8MC65-F1
#
_entry.id   AF-A0A3P8MC65-F1
#
_cell.length_a   1.000
_cell.length_b   1.000
_cell.length_c   1.000
_cell.angle_alpha   90.00
_cell.angle_beta   90.00
_cell.angle_gamma   90.00
#
_symmetry.space_group_name_H-M   'P 1'
#
loop_
_entity.id
_entity.type
_entity.pdbx_description
1 polymer ?
#
loop_
_entity_poly.entity_id
_entity_poly.type
_entity_poly.pdbx_seq_one_letter_code
_entity_poly.pdbx_strand_id
1 'polypeptide(L)'
;MRKWGGRPATRLVRATLATYGTRCHLRGPRCRGTATTADHLIPRSRNGPDTLDNLRPACQPCNRQRGDMTLTEWRTLHGRPTTNLAPSRNWLGDTDE
;
A
#
# COMPACT_ATOMS: atom_id res chain seq x y z
N MET A 1 -20.63 -4.59 1.75
CA MET A 1 -19.16 -4.59 2.00
C MET A 1 -18.90 -4.63 3.50
N ARG A 2 -18.05 -5.56 3.99
CA ARG A 2 -17.70 -5.62 5.43
C ARG A 2 -16.85 -4.41 5.82
N LYS A 3 -17.02 -3.85 7.03
CA LYS A 3 -16.20 -2.73 7.54
C LYS A 3 -14.75 -3.17 7.75
N TRP A 4 -13.78 -2.33 7.37
CA TRP A 4 -12.36 -2.55 7.66
C TRP A 4 -12.07 -2.25 9.12
N GLY A 5 -11.52 -3.23 9.84
CA GLY A 5 -11.17 -3.10 11.25
C GLY A 5 -11.10 -4.44 11.97
N GLY A 6 -10.69 -4.39 13.23
CA GLY A 6 -10.60 -5.57 14.10
C GLY A 6 -9.56 -6.61 13.65
N ARG A 7 -9.70 -7.82 14.21
CA ARG A 7 -8.75 -8.94 14.00
C ARG A 7 -8.52 -9.30 12.53
N PRO A 8 -9.54 -9.35 11.64
CA PRO A 8 -9.32 -9.66 10.22
C PRO A 8 -8.41 -8.64 9.52
N ALA A 9 -8.66 -7.35 9.73
CA ALA A 9 -7.82 -6.29 9.18
C ALA A 9 -6.39 -6.37 9.73
N THR A 10 -6.22 -6.60 11.04
CA THR A 10 -4.89 -6.79 11.65
C THR A 10 -4.15 -7.98 11.01
N ARG A 11 -4.85 -9.09 10.73
CA ARG A 11 -4.25 -10.26 10.07
C ARG A 11 -3.79 -9.93 8.66
N LEU A 12 -4.61 -9.22 7.88
CA LEU A 12 -4.26 -8.80 6.53
C LEU A 12 -3.10 -7.80 6.50
N VAL A 13 -3.05 -6.85 7.44
CA VAL A 13 -1.91 -5.93 7.58
C VAL A 13 -0.63 -6.72 7.84
N ARG A 14 -0.65 -7.64 8.81
CA ARG A 14 0.52 -8.50 9.11
C ARG A 14 0.92 -9.34 7.91
N ALA A 15 -0.04 -9.97 7.22
CA ALA A 15 0.23 -10.75 6.01
C ALA A 15 0.85 -9.89 4.90
N THR A 16 0.31 -8.69 4.64
CA THR A 16 0.84 -7.75 3.64
C THR A 16 2.29 -7.39 3.93
N LEU A 17 2.60 -7.02 5.18
CA LEU A 17 3.97 -6.69 5.59
C LEU A 17 4.90 -7.91 5.55
N ALA A 18 4.39 -9.09 5.90
CA ALA A 18 5.17 -10.33 5.87
C ALA A 18 5.45 -10.82 4.43
N THR A 19 4.54 -10.59 3.49
CA THR A 19 4.69 -11.00 2.08
C THR A 19 5.54 -10.00 1.30
N TYR A 20 5.19 -8.72 1.38
CA TYR A 20 5.76 -7.67 0.54
C TYR A 20 6.86 -6.87 1.26
N GLY A 21 7.09 -7.13 2.55
CA GLY A 21 8.05 -6.41 3.36
C GLY A 21 7.52 -5.08 3.89
N THR A 22 8.41 -4.28 4.46
CA THR A 22 8.04 -3.12 5.29
C THR A 22 8.35 -1.79 4.62
N ARG A 23 8.62 -1.75 3.31
CA ARG A 23 8.87 -0.51 2.59
C ARG A 23 7.56 0.11 2.13
N CYS A 24 7.25 1.35 2.53
CA CYS A 24 6.05 2.04 2.05
C CYS A 24 6.06 2.27 0.53
N HIS A 25 5.07 1.76 -0.20
CA HIS A 25 5.02 1.84 -1.67
C HIS A 25 4.65 3.22 -2.23
N LEU A 26 3.89 4.02 -1.47
CA LEU A 26 3.39 5.32 -1.94
C LEU A 26 4.46 6.42 -1.98
N ARG A 27 5.44 6.39 -1.06
CA ARG A 27 6.59 7.34 -0.99
C ARG A 27 6.23 8.82 -1.22
N GLY A 28 5.09 9.26 -0.71
CA GLY A 28 4.65 10.66 -0.83
C GLY A 28 5.42 11.63 0.08
N PRO A 29 5.06 12.93 0.04
CA PRO A 29 5.81 14.01 0.71
C PRO A 29 6.00 13.84 2.22
N ARG A 30 5.09 13.14 2.91
CA ARG A 30 5.14 12.89 4.37
C ARG A 30 5.51 11.44 4.71
N CYS A 31 6.18 10.74 3.79
CA CYS A 31 6.51 9.34 3.97
C CYS A 31 7.52 9.12 5.10
N ARG A 32 7.27 8.14 5.96
CA ARG A 32 8.20 7.70 7.01
C ARG A 32 9.15 6.58 6.58
N GLY A 33 9.10 6.16 5.30
CA GLY A 33 9.89 5.05 4.78
C GLY A 33 9.36 3.65 5.16
N THR A 34 9.06 3.44 6.43
CA THR A 34 8.61 2.15 6.97
C THR A 34 7.08 2.05 7.01
N ALA A 35 6.56 0.97 6.42
CA ALA A 35 5.17 0.62 6.39
C ALA A 35 4.72 -0.03 7.70
N THR A 36 3.58 0.42 8.19
CA THR A 36 2.92 -0.10 9.39
C THR A 36 1.45 -0.44 9.13
N THR A 37 1.00 -0.24 7.89
CA THR A 37 -0.38 -0.45 7.44
C THR A 37 -0.38 -1.13 6.08
N ALA A 38 -1.55 -1.61 5.66
CA ALA A 38 -1.80 -2.08 4.30
C ALA A 38 -2.67 -1.05 3.57
N ASP A 39 -2.27 -0.68 2.36
CA ASP A 39 -2.98 0.21 1.44
C ASP A 39 -3.65 -0.63 0.36
N HIS A 40 -4.92 -0.36 0.10
CA HIS A 40 -5.66 -1.01 -0.98
C HIS A 40 -5.32 -0.34 -2.32
N LEU A 41 -4.85 -1.12 -3.29
CA LEU A 41 -4.54 -0.62 -4.63
C LEU A 41 -5.78 -0.07 -5.33
N ILE A 42 -6.86 -0.84 -5.26
CA ILE A 42 -8.23 -0.41 -5.57
C ILE A 42 -8.88 -0.07 -4.22
N PRO A 43 -9.24 1.20 -3.95
CA PRO A 43 -9.88 1.59 -2.70
C PRO A 43 -11.18 0.82 -2.44
N ARG A 44 -11.47 0.55 -1.16
CA ARG A 44 -12.72 -0.14 -0.78
C ARG A 44 -13.97 0.61 -1.23
N SER A 45 -13.96 1.95 -1.15
CA SER A 45 -15.02 2.83 -1.68
C SER A 45 -15.30 2.64 -3.17
N ARG A 46 -14.35 2.05 -3.91
CA ARG A 46 -14.46 1.69 -5.33
C ARG A 46 -14.54 0.17 -5.55
N ASN A 47 -15.10 -0.56 -4.58
CA ASN A 47 -15.29 -2.02 -4.60
C ASN A 47 -13.99 -2.84 -4.64
N GLY A 48 -12.87 -2.30 -4.15
CA GLY A 48 -11.63 -3.06 -4.02
C GLY A 48 -11.73 -4.19 -2.98
N PRO A 49 -11.24 -5.41 -3.30
CA PRO A 49 -11.34 -6.55 -2.39
C PRO A 49 -10.31 -6.48 -1.24
N ASP A 50 -10.66 -7.10 -0.10
CA ASP A 50 -9.76 -7.27 1.05
C ASP A 50 -8.84 -8.50 0.84
N THR A 51 -8.08 -8.51 -0.25
CA THR A 51 -7.17 -9.62 -0.62
C THR A 51 -5.72 -9.17 -0.63
N LEU A 52 -4.81 -10.11 -0.39
CA LEU A 52 -3.38 -9.84 -0.38
C LEU A 52 -2.89 -9.26 -1.73
N ASP A 53 -3.49 -9.66 -2.84
CA ASP A 53 -3.15 -9.15 -4.18
C ASP A 53 -3.50 -7.67 -4.34
N ASN A 54 -4.59 -7.22 -3.69
CA ASN A 54 -5.03 -5.82 -3.70
C ASN A 54 -4.38 -4.98 -2.58
N LEU A 55 -3.52 -5.55 -1.74
CA LEU A 55 -2.88 -4.83 -0.64
C LEU A 55 -1.39 -4.58 -0.89
N ARG A 56 -0.89 -3.39 -0.52
CA ARG A 56 0.54 -3.08 -0.50
C ARG A 56 0.99 -2.39 0.80
N PRO A 57 2.25 -2.57 1.23
CA PRO A 57 2.75 -1.94 2.45
C PRO A 57 2.75 -0.41 2.35
N ALA A 58 2.11 0.27 3.30
CA ALA A 58 2.15 1.73 3.38
C ALA A 58 2.42 2.22 4.80
N CYS A 59 3.14 3.34 4.91
CA CYS A 59 3.26 4.05 6.17
C CYS A 59 1.94 4.77 6.45
N GLN A 60 1.59 4.90 7.73
CA GLN A 60 0.34 5.53 8.15
C GLN A 60 0.08 6.92 7.50
N PRO A 61 1.05 7.86 7.43
CA PRO A 61 0.76 9.18 6.86
C PRO A 61 0.48 9.12 5.36
N CYS A 62 1.18 8.27 4.60
CA CYS A 62 0.89 8.09 3.18
C CYS A 62 -0.46 7.41 2.96
N ASN A 63 -0.75 6.32 3.68
CA ASN A 63 -2.02 5.61 3.55
C ASN A 63 -3.21 6.52 3.89
N ARG A 64 -3.10 7.28 4.98
CA ARG A 64 -4.13 8.25 5.38
C ARG A 64 -4.32 9.35 4.34
N GLN A 65 -3.22 9.92 3.83
CA GLN A 65 -3.31 10.97 2.82
C GLN A 65 -3.85 10.42 1.49
N ARG A 66 -3.56 9.15 1.18
CA ARG A 66 -4.06 8.46 0.00
C ARG A 66 -5.58 8.29 0.00
N GLY A 67 -6.15 7.85 1.12
CA GLY A 67 -7.60 7.70 1.26
C GLY A 67 -8.23 6.92 0.11
N ASP A 68 -9.26 7.50 -0.51
CA ASP A 68 -10.06 6.87 -1.57
C ASP A 68 -9.56 7.14 -3.01
N MET A 69 -8.37 7.71 -3.15
CA MET A 69 -7.78 7.98 -4.46
C MET A 69 -7.26 6.70 -5.12
N THR A 70 -7.30 6.66 -6.45
CA THR A 70 -6.56 5.67 -7.24
C THR A 70 -5.07 5.96 -7.26
N LEU A 71 -4.26 4.99 -7.70
CA LEU A 71 -2.80 5.19 -7.77
C LEU A 71 -2.44 6.32 -8.73
N THR A 72 -3.21 6.45 -9.79
CA THR A 72 -3.06 7.51 -10.78
C THR A 72 -3.38 8.86 -10.17
N GLU A 73 -4.57 9.04 -9.58
CA GLU A 73 -4.98 10.30 -8.94
C GLU A 73 -3.96 10.78 -7.88
N TRP A 74 -3.51 9.85 -7.04
CA TRP A 74 -2.49 10.11 -6.03
C TRP A 74 -1.16 10.59 -6.61
N ARG A 75 -0.66 9.90 -7.64
CA ARG A 75 0.61 10.23 -8.29
C ARG A 75 0.52 11.54 -9.06
N THR A 76 -0.64 11.87 -9.61
CA THR A 76 -0.87 13.18 -10.24
C THR A 76 -0.72 14.31 -9.23
N LEU A 77 -1.21 14.15 -7.99
CA LEU A 77 -1.15 15.19 -6.96
C LEU A 77 0.19 15.26 -6.22
N HIS A 78 0.89 14.14 -6.07
CA HIS A 78 2.07 14.04 -5.19
C HIS A 78 3.35 13.60 -5.89
N GLY A 79 3.30 13.41 -7.20
CA GLY A 79 4.40 12.92 -8.02
C GLY A 79 4.69 11.43 -7.84
N ARG A 80 5.59 10.92 -8.68
CA ARG A 80 6.25 9.62 -8.44
C ARG A 80 7.49 9.88 -7.60
N PRO A 81 7.82 9.01 -6.63
CA PRO A 81 9.10 9.12 -5.93
C PRO A 81 10.25 9.05 -6.94
N THR A 82 11.16 10.02 -6.85
CA THR A 82 12.32 10.16 -7.74
C THR A 82 13.43 9.15 -7.43
N THR A 83 13.45 8.63 -6.20
CA THR A 83 14.42 7.62 -5.79
C THR A 83 13.94 6.24 -6.22
N ASN A 84 14.81 5.51 -6.92
CA ASN A 84 14.60 4.11 -7.30
C ASN A 84 14.68 3.24 -6.05
N LEU A 85 13.63 3.33 -5.25
CA LEU A 85 13.47 2.62 -4.00
C LEU A 85 12.74 1.34 -4.33
N ALA A 86 13.47 0.44 -4.97
CA ALA A 86 13.01 -0.91 -5.24
C ALA A 86 12.28 -1.44 -3.99
N PRO A 87 11.13 -2.10 -4.18
CA PRO A 87 10.35 -2.57 -3.07
C PRO A 87 11.20 -3.49 -2.17
N SER A 88 10.92 -3.53 -0.86
CA SER A 88 11.71 -4.36 0.08
C SER A 88 11.71 -5.85 -0.27
N ARG A 89 10.76 -6.27 -1.11
CA ARG A 89 10.61 -7.58 -1.74
C ARG A 89 9.94 -7.36 -3.09
N ASN A 90 10.05 -8.29 -4.02
CA ASN A 90 9.47 -8.12 -5.35
C ASN A 90 7.93 -8.04 -5.28
N TRP A 91 7.34 -6.89 -5.64
CA TRP A 91 5.90 -6.61 -5.48
C TRP A 91 5.07 -6.88 -6.73
N LEU A 92 5.72 -7.03 -7.89
CA LEU A 92 5.08 -7.13 -9.20
C LEU A 92 5.21 -8.53 -9.82
N GLY A 93 5.99 -9.42 -9.21
CA GLY A 93 6.20 -10.77 -9.74
C GLY A 93 7.17 -10.80 -10.92
N ASP A 94 7.94 -9.74 -11.15
CA ASP A 94 9.00 -9.71 -12.15
C ASP A 94 10.17 -10.54 -11.60
N THR A 95 10.07 -11.87 -11.66
CA THR A 95 11.26 -12.71 -11.50
C THR A 95 12.32 -12.16 -12.45
N ASP A 96 13.43 -11.69 -11.90
CA ASP A 96 14.64 -11.44 -12.66
C ASP A 96 15.07 -12.79 -13.26
N GLU A 97 14.57 -13.09 -14.46
CA GLU A 97 15.28 -13.84 -15.51
C GLU A 97 15.80 -12.84 -16.54
#